data_AF-A0A8B3S155-F1
#
_entry.id   AF-A0A8B3S155-F1
#
_cell.length_a   1.000
_cell.length_b   1.000
_cell.length_c   1.000
_cell.angle_alpha   90.00
_cell.angle_beta   90.00
_cell.angle_gamma   90.00
#
_symmetry.space_group_name_H-M   'P 1'
#
loop_
_entity.id
_entity.type
_entity.pdbx_description
1 polymer ?
#
loop_
_entity_poly.entity_id
_entity_poly.type
_entity_poly.pdbx_seq_one_letter_code
_entity_poly.pdbx_strand_id
1 'polypeptide(L)'
;MDNKKKRIFIAVILVISAFAVFPMTASAATEAEIEQAISDGLVWLVAQQNLNPGDPNYGSWNAYYSELETGTGLALYKLQERAYELGYDSPFDPDYEYHQNVMDGLNWTFAHLTVVDISPQDHTTGATGTVDDPDTNGNGVGVCARHGTNRETYSIGILLAAISASGTPNRVVNVPGSPVDGWTYGQVAQDIVDWLAFGQVESPVPNIVWEGGWDYRAVDNGTGVGTYHGDQSNSGYATIGLGEAENFGCTIPDWVKTELDVYIDHLQDDVDGDTNDGGSWYSYPGDPIGVNIYKTGTLIFEMAFVGDAPSTQRVTNATDYLVRHWNDASGANAPPGWNGTPAQYHTMYTTMKGLEYMGIDTFDGIDWFEDFSDVIVAQQDKIAGPTYGSWQTSSGRGEPVIITEWALLTLEKAAPPPPPPAPAPAPVPAMTPIGLIALVGLLSVIAMMSIKTRKKKG
;
A
#
# COMPACT_ATOMS: atom_id res chain seq x y z
N MET A 1 -70.55 -0.73 -0.60
CA MET A 1 -70.47 -0.34 -2.03
C MET A 1 -71.47 0.81 -2.23
N ASP A 2 -71.20 2.02 -1.74
CA ASP A 2 -69.99 2.86 -1.85
C ASP A 2 -69.92 3.63 -3.18
N ASN A 3 -69.87 4.95 -3.06
CA ASN A 3 -69.67 5.90 -4.15
C ASN A 3 -69.12 7.23 -3.59
N LYS A 4 -68.00 7.17 -2.86
CA LYS A 4 -67.25 8.35 -2.39
C LYS A 4 -66.79 9.25 -3.55
N LYS A 5 -67.52 10.33 -3.87
CA LYS A 5 -66.99 11.50 -4.59
C LYS A 5 -67.61 12.83 -4.14
N LYS A 6 -66.73 13.82 -3.88
CA LYS A 6 -66.93 15.29 -3.94
C LYS A 6 -67.86 15.91 -2.86
N ARG A 7 -67.34 16.68 -1.87
CA ARG A 7 -66.78 18.05 -1.99
C ARG A 7 -66.34 18.63 -0.62
N ILE A 8 -65.82 19.89 -0.65
CA ILE A 8 -65.53 20.83 0.47
C ILE A 8 -64.10 20.68 1.04
N PHE A 9 -63.31 21.72 1.38
CA PHE A 9 -63.53 23.20 1.40
C PHE A 9 -62.58 23.96 0.40
N ILE A 10 -61.95 25.08 0.81
CA ILE A 10 -61.28 26.17 0.05
C ILE A 10 -60.23 26.88 0.97
N ALA A 11 -59.16 27.43 0.38
CA ALA A 11 -58.27 28.54 0.81
C ALA A 11 -57.28 28.46 2.00
N VAL A 12 -56.01 28.54 1.59
CA VAL A 12 -54.80 29.12 2.21
C VAL A 12 -55.00 30.29 3.20
N ILE A 13 -54.31 30.24 4.35
CA ILE A 13 -53.63 31.40 5.00
C ILE A 13 -52.26 30.94 5.51
N LEU A 14 -51.26 31.82 5.37
CA LEU A 14 -49.87 31.64 5.80
C LEU A 14 -49.71 31.27 7.29
N VAL A 15 -48.77 30.37 7.59
CA VAL A 15 -48.00 30.39 8.83
C VAL A 15 -46.52 30.58 8.46
N ILE A 16 -45.94 31.64 8.99
CA ILE A 16 -44.52 31.95 8.87
C ILE A 16 -43.76 30.94 9.72
N SER A 17 -43.12 29.97 9.06
CA SER A 17 -42.05 29.19 9.68
C SER A 17 -40.74 29.85 9.30
N ALA A 18 -40.17 30.61 10.24
CA ALA A 18 -38.78 31.02 10.12
C ALA A 18 -37.93 29.74 10.08
N PHE A 19 -37.28 29.48 8.95
CA PHE A 19 -36.15 28.57 8.92
C PHE A 19 -35.05 29.23 9.76
N ALA A 20 -35.04 28.91 11.05
CA ALA A 20 -33.80 28.91 11.79
C ALA A 20 -32.87 27.99 11.00
N VAL A 21 -31.84 28.58 10.39
CA VAL A 21 -30.66 27.83 9.97
C VAL A 21 -30.00 27.39 11.25
N PHE A 22 -30.51 26.28 11.81
CA PHE A 22 -29.69 25.47 12.69
C PHE A 22 -28.46 25.10 11.87
N PRO A 23 -27.23 25.35 12.35
CA PRO A 23 -26.11 24.62 11.80
C PRO A 23 -26.49 23.14 11.92
N MET A 24 -26.45 22.41 10.81
CA MET A 24 -26.26 20.97 10.93
C MET A 24 -24.90 20.83 11.58
N THR A 25 -24.91 20.59 12.89
CA THR A 25 -23.85 19.81 13.52
C THR A 25 -23.84 18.52 12.72
N ALA A 26 -22.79 18.31 11.91
CA ALA A 26 -22.58 17.03 11.28
C ALA A 26 -22.66 15.98 12.40
N SER A 27 -23.55 15.01 12.21
CA SER A 27 -23.46 13.76 12.95
C SER A 27 -22.46 12.93 12.19
N ALA A 28 -21.62 12.18 12.92
CA ALA A 28 -20.86 11.09 12.36
C ALA A 28 -21.72 10.25 11.41
N ALA A 29 -21.15 9.84 10.28
CA ALA A 29 -21.75 8.94 9.32
C ALA A 29 -22.09 7.63 10.04
N THR A 30 -23.36 7.24 9.98
CA THR A 30 -23.77 6.00 10.64
C THR A 30 -23.23 4.78 9.88
N GLU A 31 -23.02 3.66 10.58
CA GLU A 31 -22.65 2.36 9.98
C GLU A 31 -23.52 2.02 8.75
N ALA A 32 -24.81 2.35 8.81
CA ALA A 32 -25.77 2.13 7.72
C ALA A 32 -25.57 3.07 6.51
N GLU A 33 -25.09 4.30 6.73
CA GLU A 33 -24.74 5.23 5.65
C GLU A 33 -23.40 4.88 5.01
N ILE A 34 -22.43 4.39 5.79
CA ILE A 34 -21.16 3.84 5.32
C ILE A 34 -21.41 2.60 4.46
N GLU A 35 -22.17 1.62 4.96
CA GLU A 35 -22.53 0.40 4.24
C GLU A 35 -23.32 0.70 2.95
N GLN A 36 -24.26 1.66 2.97
CA GLN A 36 -24.95 2.08 1.76
C GLN A 36 -24.00 2.73 0.74
N ALA A 37 -23.04 3.55 1.21
CA ALA A 37 -22.04 4.17 0.35
C ALA A 37 -21.11 3.11 -0.28
N ILE A 38 -20.68 2.11 0.50
CA ILE A 38 -19.91 0.96 0.02
C ILE A 38 -20.69 0.21 -1.07
N SER A 39 -21.96 -0.13 -0.79
CA SER A 39 -22.82 -0.87 -1.73
C SER A 39 -23.04 -0.12 -3.04
N ASP A 40 -23.39 1.17 -2.98
CA ASP A 40 -23.62 2.00 -4.16
C ASP A 40 -22.34 2.20 -4.99
N GLY A 41 -21.18 2.39 -4.32
CA GLY A 41 -19.88 2.54 -5.00
C GLY A 41 -19.37 1.24 -5.62
N LEU A 42 -19.61 0.09 -4.99
CA LEU A 42 -19.28 -1.23 -5.55
C LEU A 42 -20.09 -1.52 -6.82
N VAL A 43 -21.40 -1.25 -6.82
CA VAL A 43 -22.25 -1.39 -8.01
C VAL A 43 -21.73 -0.52 -9.16
N TRP A 44 -21.31 0.71 -8.86
CA TRP A 44 -20.70 1.58 -9.87
C TRP A 44 -19.35 1.06 -10.36
N LEU A 45 -18.45 0.64 -9.45
CA LEU A 45 -17.10 0.19 -9.77
C LEU A 45 -17.12 -1.08 -10.63
N VAL A 46 -17.95 -2.06 -10.28
CA VAL A 46 -18.13 -3.29 -11.05
C VAL A 46 -18.63 -2.99 -12.47
N ALA A 47 -19.49 -1.98 -12.63
CA ALA A 47 -19.95 -1.53 -13.96
C ALA A 47 -18.84 -0.87 -14.82
N GLN A 48 -17.66 -0.55 -14.25
CA GLN A 48 -16.51 -0.04 -15.00
C GLN A 48 -15.55 -1.14 -15.48
N GLN A 49 -15.77 -2.41 -15.11
CA GLN A 49 -14.91 -3.50 -15.57
C GLN A 49 -15.01 -3.66 -17.09
N ASN A 50 -13.87 -3.91 -17.74
CA ASN A 50 -13.79 -4.15 -19.18
C ASN A 50 -14.41 -5.51 -19.53
N LEU A 51 -15.72 -5.55 -19.80
CA LEU A 51 -16.47 -6.79 -20.07
C LEU A 51 -16.74 -7.06 -21.56
N ASN A 52 -16.03 -6.39 -22.47
CA ASN A 52 -16.18 -6.60 -23.91
C ASN A 52 -15.46 -7.88 -24.38
N PRO A 53 -16.16 -8.94 -24.83
CA PRO A 53 -15.52 -10.21 -25.15
C PRO A 53 -14.56 -10.09 -26.35
N GLY A 54 -13.30 -10.48 -26.14
CA GLY A 54 -12.24 -10.39 -27.16
C GLY A 54 -11.46 -9.07 -27.13
N ASP A 55 -11.74 -8.16 -26.19
CA ASP A 55 -10.80 -7.11 -25.82
C ASP A 55 -9.58 -7.73 -25.09
N PRO A 56 -8.33 -7.38 -25.43
CA PRO A 56 -7.17 -7.84 -24.65
C PRO A 56 -7.21 -7.39 -23.18
N ASN A 57 -7.99 -6.36 -22.88
CA ASN A 57 -8.20 -5.84 -21.53
C ASN A 57 -9.40 -6.47 -20.81
N TYR A 58 -10.00 -7.54 -21.35
CA TYR A 58 -11.16 -8.20 -20.74
C TYR A 58 -10.84 -8.61 -19.29
N GLY A 59 -11.68 -8.15 -18.35
CA GLY A 59 -11.53 -8.35 -16.91
C GLY A 59 -10.86 -7.21 -16.14
N SER A 60 -10.20 -6.26 -16.80
CA SER A 60 -9.47 -5.18 -16.11
C SER A 60 -10.33 -3.95 -15.77
N TRP A 61 -9.83 -3.12 -14.86
CA TRP A 61 -10.34 -1.78 -14.57
C TRP A 61 -9.34 -0.71 -15.04
N ASN A 62 -9.85 0.44 -15.49
CA ASN A 62 -9.02 1.47 -16.11
C ASN A 62 -8.81 2.69 -15.19
N ALA A 63 -7.58 2.84 -14.68
CA ALA A 63 -7.19 3.92 -13.79
C ALA A 63 -6.38 5.03 -14.50
N TYR A 64 -5.68 5.85 -13.69
CA TYR A 64 -4.87 6.99 -14.11
C TYR A 64 -3.94 6.66 -15.29
N TYR A 65 -3.90 7.53 -16.31
CA TYR A 65 -3.09 7.35 -17.54
C TYR A 65 -3.18 5.95 -18.22
N SER A 66 -4.29 5.24 -18.08
CA SER A 66 -4.43 3.85 -18.55
C SER A 66 -3.49 2.85 -17.85
N GLU A 67 -3.27 3.05 -16.55
CA GLU A 67 -2.64 2.10 -15.64
C GLU A 67 -3.65 1.03 -15.20
N LEU A 68 -3.92 0.08 -16.11
CA LEU A 68 -4.89 -1.01 -15.92
C LEU A 68 -4.57 -1.89 -14.71
N GLU A 69 -3.29 -2.11 -14.44
CA GLU A 69 -2.76 -2.96 -13.38
C GLU A 69 -3.11 -2.39 -12.01
N THR A 70 -2.92 -1.08 -11.82
CA THR A 70 -3.24 -0.38 -10.58
C THR A 70 -4.74 -0.39 -10.30
N GLY A 71 -5.56 -0.03 -11.30
CA GLY A 71 -7.03 -0.05 -11.15
C GLY A 71 -7.55 -1.46 -10.91
N THR A 72 -7.08 -2.44 -11.69
CA THR A 72 -7.48 -3.84 -11.51
C THR A 72 -7.07 -4.38 -10.14
N GLY A 73 -5.87 -4.06 -9.66
CA GLY A 73 -5.43 -4.50 -8.34
C GLY A 73 -6.25 -3.89 -7.21
N LEU A 74 -6.48 -2.57 -7.22
CA LEU A 74 -7.30 -1.91 -6.18
C LEU A 74 -8.77 -2.36 -6.22
N ALA A 75 -9.36 -2.51 -7.41
CA ALA A 75 -10.71 -3.05 -7.56
C ALA A 75 -10.79 -4.51 -7.08
N LEU A 76 -9.83 -5.36 -7.43
CA LEU A 76 -9.75 -6.73 -6.94
C LEU A 76 -9.58 -6.80 -5.42
N TYR A 77 -8.75 -5.93 -4.83
CA TYR A 77 -8.51 -5.88 -3.39
C TYR A 77 -9.84 -5.61 -2.66
N LYS A 78 -10.52 -4.51 -3.01
CA LYS A 78 -11.85 -4.14 -2.49
C LYS A 78 -12.89 -5.25 -2.69
N LEU A 79 -12.95 -5.86 -3.88
CA LEU A 79 -13.92 -6.91 -4.16
C LEU A 79 -13.66 -8.22 -3.40
N GLN A 80 -12.42 -8.48 -2.97
CA GLN A 80 -12.07 -9.67 -2.20
C GLN A 80 -12.22 -9.46 -0.70
N GLU A 81 -11.78 -8.31 -0.15
CA GLU A 81 -12.04 -7.92 1.25
C GLU A 81 -13.56 -7.95 1.53
N ARG A 82 -14.37 -7.37 0.65
CA ARG A 82 -15.83 -7.39 0.73
C ARG A 82 -16.47 -8.79 0.81
N ALA A 83 -15.88 -9.81 0.21
CA ALA A 83 -16.41 -11.17 0.33
C ALA A 83 -16.28 -11.68 1.78
N TYR A 84 -15.13 -11.41 2.41
CA TYR A 84 -14.88 -11.78 3.79
C TYR A 84 -15.69 -10.93 4.78
N GLU A 85 -15.87 -9.62 4.54
CA GLU A 85 -16.79 -8.76 5.32
C GLU A 85 -18.21 -9.33 5.40
N LEU A 86 -18.73 -9.82 4.27
CA LEU A 86 -20.06 -10.42 4.16
C LEU A 86 -20.14 -11.85 4.72
N GLY A 87 -19.03 -12.40 5.21
CA GLY A 87 -18.95 -13.71 5.84
C GLY A 87 -18.87 -14.90 4.87
N TYR A 88 -18.45 -14.68 3.61
CA TYR A 88 -18.11 -15.78 2.71
C TYR A 88 -16.74 -16.37 3.05
N ASP A 89 -16.59 -17.69 2.95
CA ASP A 89 -15.30 -18.37 3.17
C ASP A 89 -14.26 -18.07 2.06
N SER A 90 -14.69 -17.48 0.93
CA SER A 90 -13.83 -17.16 -0.21
C SER A 90 -14.49 -16.19 -1.19
N PRO A 91 -13.73 -15.27 -1.84
CA PRO A 91 -14.25 -14.42 -2.91
C PRO A 91 -14.55 -15.19 -4.22
N PHE A 92 -14.26 -16.49 -4.27
CA PHE A 92 -14.62 -17.39 -5.38
C PHE A 92 -15.89 -18.20 -5.11
N ASP A 93 -16.62 -17.94 -4.03
CA ASP A 93 -17.90 -18.58 -3.75
C ASP A 93 -18.92 -18.19 -4.84
N PRO A 94 -19.56 -19.15 -5.54
CA PRO A 94 -20.54 -18.84 -6.59
C PRO A 94 -21.80 -18.10 -6.10
N ASP A 95 -22.07 -18.10 -4.79
CA ASP A 95 -23.17 -17.32 -4.20
C ASP A 95 -22.76 -15.86 -3.87
N TYR A 96 -21.46 -15.52 -3.88
CA TYR A 96 -20.99 -14.13 -3.75
C TYR A 96 -21.26 -13.33 -5.03
N GLU A 97 -21.91 -12.17 -4.93
CA GLU A 97 -22.41 -11.41 -6.08
C GLU A 97 -21.33 -11.05 -7.11
N TYR A 98 -20.10 -10.73 -6.65
CA TYR A 98 -19.01 -10.27 -7.51
C TYR A 98 -17.94 -11.33 -7.81
N HIS A 99 -18.19 -12.62 -7.50
CA HIS A 99 -17.19 -13.69 -7.70
C HIS A 99 -16.68 -13.80 -9.14
N GLN A 100 -17.57 -13.57 -10.13
CA GLN A 100 -17.19 -13.61 -11.54
C GLN A 100 -16.31 -12.40 -11.92
N ASN A 101 -16.57 -11.23 -11.35
CA ASN A 101 -15.74 -10.03 -11.56
C ASN A 101 -14.34 -10.21 -10.99
N VAL A 102 -14.23 -10.82 -9.79
CA VAL A 102 -12.96 -11.22 -9.17
C VAL A 102 -12.22 -12.23 -10.04
N MET A 103 -12.91 -13.27 -10.53
CA MET A 103 -12.34 -14.27 -11.43
C MET A 103 -11.78 -13.65 -12.72
N ASP A 104 -12.56 -12.81 -13.39
CA ASP A 104 -12.14 -12.20 -14.67
C ASP A 104 -10.98 -11.21 -14.47
N GLY A 105 -10.99 -10.43 -13.38
CA GLY A 105 -9.89 -9.53 -13.03
C GLY A 105 -8.59 -10.26 -12.70
N LEU A 106 -8.64 -11.32 -11.89
CA LEU A 106 -7.46 -12.12 -11.58
C LEU A 106 -6.93 -12.85 -12.82
N ASN A 107 -7.82 -13.38 -13.68
CA ASN A 107 -7.42 -13.97 -14.95
C ASN A 107 -6.68 -12.96 -15.85
N TRP A 108 -7.16 -11.70 -15.90
CA TRP A 108 -6.47 -10.63 -16.59
C TRP A 108 -5.10 -10.34 -15.96
N THR A 109 -5.03 -10.20 -14.64
CA THR A 109 -3.79 -9.97 -13.89
C THR A 109 -2.74 -11.02 -14.23
N PHE A 110 -3.04 -12.31 -14.06
CA PHE A 110 -2.08 -13.39 -14.34
C PHE A 110 -1.67 -13.44 -15.81
N ALA A 111 -2.51 -13.03 -16.76
CA ALA A 111 -2.15 -12.94 -18.18
C ALA A 111 -1.17 -11.79 -18.51
N HIS A 112 -1.05 -10.79 -17.63
CA HIS A 112 -0.22 -9.58 -17.83
C HIS A 112 1.04 -9.53 -16.94
N LEU A 113 1.30 -10.58 -16.15
CA LEU A 113 2.55 -10.76 -15.43
C LEU A 113 3.71 -11.10 -16.38
N THR A 114 4.94 -11.00 -15.87
CA THR A 114 6.19 -11.36 -16.54
C THR A 114 7.09 -12.06 -15.53
N VAL A 115 7.63 -13.22 -15.90
CA VAL A 115 8.67 -13.92 -15.13
C VAL A 115 10.03 -13.35 -15.55
N VAL A 116 10.87 -13.01 -14.57
CA VAL A 116 12.15 -12.30 -14.75
C VAL A 116 13.24 -13.08 -14.00
N ASP A 117 14.39 -13.30 -14.63
CA ASP A 117 15.57 -13.86 -13.93
C ASP A 117 16.04 -12.86 -12.85
N ILE A 118 16.17 -13.30 -11.60
CA ILE A 118 16.67 -12.47 -10.49
C ILE A 118 18.07 -12.93 -10.05
N SER A 119 18.79 -12.08 -9.33
CA SER A 119 20.14 -12.39 -8.84
C SER A 119 20.44 -11.75 -7.47
N PRO A 120 21.50 -12.20 -6.75
CA PRO A 120 21.86 -11.61 -5.47
C PRO A 120 22.19 -10.11 -5.55
N GLN A 121 21.85 -9.38 -4.49
CA GLN A 121 21.98 -7.92 -4.37
C GLN A 121 23.15 -7.54 -3.47
N ASP A 122 23.94 -6.53 -3.88
CA ASP A 122 25.18 -6.10 -3.22
C ASP A 122 24.95 -4.91 -2.26
N HIS A 123 24.44 -5.22 -1.07
CA HIS A 123 24.35 -4.29 0.06
C HIS A 123 25.66 -4.22 0.87
N THR A 124 26.83 -4.56 0.30
CA THR A 124 28.10 -4.53 1.07
C THR A 124 28.52 -3.12 1.51
N THR A 125 27.88 -2.08 0.96
CA THR A 125 28.00 -0.69 1.42
C THR A 125 26.87 -0.21 2.32
N GLY A 126 25.78 -0.97 2.45
CA GLY A 126 24.54 -0.58 3.13
C GLY A 126 24.36 -1.16 4.53
N ALA A 127 23.11 -1.20 5.01
CA ALA A 127 22.76 -1.46 6.40
C ALA A 127 23.17 -2.86 6.88
N THR A 128 22.99 -3.86 6.02
CA THR A 128 23.34 -5.26 6.26
C THR A 128 24.84 -5.54 6.08
N GLY A 129 25.49 -4.85 5.14
CA GLY A 129 26.90 -5.05 4.79
C GLY A 129 27.18 -6.40 4.12
N THR A 130 26.17 -7.02 3.50
CA THR A 130 26.24 -8.36 2.89
C THR A 130 25.95 -8.35 1.38
N VAL A 131 26.14 -9.51 0.75
CA VAL A 131 25.53 -9.81 -0.56
C VAL A 131 24.36 -10.73 -0.26
N ASP A 132 23.16 -10.29 -0.58
CA ASP A 132 21.92 -10.87 -0.11
C ASP A 132 21.16 -11.57 -1.23
N ASP A 133 20.47 -12.65 -0.88
CA ASP A 133 19.70 -13.45 -1.83
C ASP A 133 18.22 -13.04 -1.76
N PRO A 134 17.63 -12.52 -2.86
CA PRO A 134 16.19 -12.25 -2.92
C PRO A 134 15.37 -13.52 -3.21
N ASP A 135 15.96 -14.59 -3.75
CA ASP A 135 15.26 -15.82 -4.14
C ASP A 135 15.01 -16.73 -2.92
N THR A 136 13.95 -16.42 -2.16
CA THR A 136 13.64 -17.18 -0.93
C THR A 136 13.22 -18.62 -1.19
N ASN A 137 12.78 -18.93 -2.42
CA ASN A 137 12.25 -20.25 -2.78
C ASN A 137 13.21 -21.12 -3.63
N GLY A 138 14.30 -20.53 -4.15
CA GLY A 138 15.41 -21.21 -4.81
C GLY A 138 15.14 -21.56 -6.28
N ASN A 139 14.28 -20.81 -6.98
CA ASN A 139 13.88 -21.07 -8.36
C ASN A 139 14.61 -20.23 -9.41
N GLY A 140 15.34 -19.19 -8.99
CA GLY A 140 16.11 -18.25 -9.82
C GLY A 140 15.29 -17.16 -10.53
N VAL A 141 14.01 -17.00 -10.23
CA VAL A 141 13.11 -16.05 -10.90
C VAL A 141 12.26 -15.25 -9.93
N GLY A 142 11.92 -14.03 -10.33
CA GLY A 142 10.87 -13.22 -9.75
C GLY A 142 9.74 -13.00 -10.74
N VAL A 143 8.63 -12.43 -10.28
CA VAL A 143 7.46 -12.08 -11.10
C VAL A 143 7.12 -10.61 -10.94
N CYS A 144 6.88 -9.91 -12.06
CA CYS A 144 6.45 -8.52 -12.03
C CYS A 144 5.42 -8.19 -13.11
N ALA A 145 4.96 -6.94 -13.14
CA ALA A 145 4.06 -6.39 -14.13
C ALA A 145 4.73 -5.21 -14.83
N ARG A 146 4.40 -4.98 -16.12
CA ARG A 146 4.97 -3.92 -16.96
C ARG A 146 6.51 -3.87 -16.98
N HIS A 147 7.18 -5.02 -17.01
CA HIS A 147 8.64 -5.09 -17.04
C HIS A 147 9.26 -4.26 -18.18
N GLY A 148 10.29 -3.47 -17.86
CA GLY A 148 10.93 -2.48 -18.73
C GLY A 148 10.32 -1.07 -18.68
N THR A 149 9.31 -0.80 -17.85
CA THR A 149 8.60 0.51 -17.80
C THR A 149 8.89 1.28 -16.51
N ASN A 150 8.49 2.54 -16.38
CA ASN A 150 8.65 3.32 -15.13
C ASN A 150 7.40 3.20 -14.23
N ARG A 151 6.90 1.97 -14.07
CA ARG A 151 5.65 1.62 -13.37
C ARG A 151 5.69 0.27 -12.67
N GLU A 152 6.84 -0.41 -12.64
CA GLU A 152 6.91 -1.82 -12.25
C GLU A 152 6.52 -2.00 -10.78
N THR A 153 7.24 -1.36 -9.86
CA THR A 153 7.03 -1.45 -8.40
C THR A 153 5.63 -1.00 -7.98
N TYR A 154 5.22 0.20 -8.42
CA TYR A 154 3.89 0.76 -8.16
C TYR A 154 2.75 -0.19 -8.57
N SER A 155 2.82 -0.76 -9.77
CA SER A 155 1.80 -1.69 -10.25
C SER A 155 1.87 -3.04 -9.53
N ILE A 156 3.07 -3.59 -9.34
CA ILE A 156 3.20 -4.96 -8.81
C ILE A 156 2.93 -5.05 -7.30
N GLY A 157 3.26 -4.04 -6.50
CA GLY A 157 2.93 -4.01 -5.08
C GLY A 157 1.40 -4.06 -4.84
N ILE A 158 0.63 -3.34 -5.66
CA ILE A 158 -0.83 -3.39 -5.63
C ILE A 158 -1.40 -4.72 -6.17
N LEU A 159 -0.80 -5.30 -7.20
CA LEU A 159 -1.19 -6.64 -7.66
C LEU A 159 -0.84 -7.73 -6.63
N LEU A 160 0.25 -7.58 -5.87
CA LEU A 160 0.60 -8.49 -4.77
C LEU A 160 -0.43 -8.42 -3.64
N ALA A 161 -0.83 -7.21 -3.23
CA ALA A 161 -1.92 -7.02 -2.26
C ALA A 161 -3.21 -7.68 -2.76
N ALA A 162 -3.58 -7.46 -4.03
CA ALA A 162 -4.77 -8.06 -4.63
C ALA A 162 -4.71 -9.60 -4.72
N ILE A 163 -3.57 -10.21 -5.07
CA ILE A 163 -3.42 -11.68 -5.11
C ILE A 163 -3.49 -12.26 -3.69
N SER A 164 -2.88 -11.59 -2.72
CA SER A 164 -2.83 -12.01 -1.32
C SER A 164 -4.20 -11.93 -0.64
N ALA A 165 -4.93 -10.83 -0.88
CA ALA A 165 -6.31 -10.63 -0.41
C ALA A 165 -7.30 -11.70 -0.91
N SER A 166 -6.92 -12.53 -1.88
CA SER A 166 -7.72 -13.70 -2.29
C SER A 166 -7.88 -14.76 -1.20
N GLY A 167 -7.01 -14.77 -0.18
CA GLY A 167 -7.00 -15.77 0.91
C GLY A 167 -6.80 -17.23 0.46
N THR A 168 -6.38 -17.47 -0.79
CA THR A 168 -6.33 -18.82 -1.39
C THR A 168 -4.95 -19.19 -1.98
N PRO A 169 -3.87 -19.25 -1.18
CA PRO A 169 -2.51 -19.51 -1.69
C PRO A 169 -2.35 -20.85 -2.43
N ASN A 170 -3.22 -21.84 -2.16
CA ASN A 170 -3.25 -23.14 -2.83
C ASN A 170 -4.09 -23.16 -4.13
N ARG A 171 -4.75 -22.06 -4.51
CA ARG A 171 -5.51 -21.97 -5.76
C ARG A 171 -4.54 -21.96 -6.95
N VAL A 172 -4.87 -22.67 -8.02
CA VAL A 172 -4.02 -22.78 -9.21
C VAL A 172 -4.47 -21.74 -10.25
N VAL A 173 -3.51 -21.01 -10.82
CA VAL A 173 -3.68 -20.20 -12.02
C VAL A 173 -3.99 -21.14 -13.18
N ASN A 174 -5.13 -20.95 -13.82
CA ASN A 174 -5.57 -21.74 -14.97
C ASN A 174 -5.99 -20.79 -16.09
N VAL A 175 -4.98 -20.10 -16.64
CA VAL A 175 -5.10 -18.98 -17.59
C VAL A 175 -4.22 -19.31 -18.78
N PRO A 176 -4.73 -20.04 -19.80
CA PRO A 176 -3.91 -20.54 -20.90
C PRO A 176 -3.16 -19.43 -21.64
N GLY A 177 -1.84 -19.49 -21.61
CA GLY A 177 -0.95 -18.49 -22.21
C GLY A 177 -0.42 -17.43 -21.25
N SER A 178 -0.86 -17.41 -19.98
CA SER A 178 -0.15 -16.73 -18.90
C SER A 178 1.25 -17.35 -18.71
N PRO A 179 2.30 -16.56 -18.38
CA PRO A 179 3.61 -17.10 -18.05
C PRO A 179 3.63 -17.87 -16.72
N VAL A 180 2.61 -17.70 -15.87
CA VAL A 180 2.45 -18.39 -14.58
C VAL A 180 1.29 -19.41 -14.60
N ASP A 181 0.85 -19.83 -15.79
CA ASP A 181 -0.18 -20.87 -15.93
C ASP A 181 0.24 -22.20 -15.28
N GLY A 182 -0.63 -22.76 -14.45
CA GLY A 182 -0.36 -23.96 -13.65
C GLY A 182 0.38 -23.73 -12.34
N TRP A 183 0.81 -22.50 -12.02
CA TRP A 183 1.37 -22.17 -10.70
C TRP A 183 0.26 -21.96 -9.67
N THR A 184 0.55 -22.11 -8.38
CA THR A 184 -0.38 -21.67 -7.33
C THR A 184 -0.29 -20.16 -7.10
N TYR A 185 -1.34 -19.56 -6.56
CA TYR A 185 -1.37 -18.13 -6.23
C TYR A 185 -0.27 -17.80 -5.21
N GLY A 186 0.02 -18.70 -4.27
CA GLY A 186 1.12 -18.56 -3.32
C GLY A 186 2.51 -18.58 -3.97
N GLN A 187 2.71 -19.37 -5.04
CA GLN A 187 3.96 -19.32 -5.82
C GLN A 187 4.09 -17.99 -6.57
N VAL A 188 3.02 -17.53 -7.22
CA VAL A 188 3.02 -16.22 -7.91
C VAL A 188 3.28 -15.09 -6.91
N ALA A 189 2.64 -15.10 -5.75
CA ALA A 189 2.86 -14.10 -4.70
C ALA A 189 4.30 -14.15 -4.15
N GLN A 190 4.86 -15.35 -3.94
CA GLN A 190 6.25 -15.50 -3.49
C GLN A 190 7.24 -14.95 -4.52
N ASP A 191 7.10 -15.28 -5.81
CA ASP A 191 8.02 -14.77 -6.82
C ASP A 191 7.85 -13.26 -7.04
N ILE A 192 6.71 -12.67 -6.70
CA ILE A 192 6.54 -11.21 -6.64
C ILE A 192 7.27 -10.62 -5.41
N VAL A 193 7.22 -11.26 -4.24
CA VAL A 193 8.00 -10.86 -3.06
C VAL A 193 9.50 -10.92 -3.37
N ASP A 194 9.95 -12.01 -4.00
CA ASP A 194 11.35 -12.21 -4.39
C ASP A 194 11.77 -11.17 -5.47
N TRP A 195 10.87 -10.76 -6.38
CA TRP A 195 11.11 -9.64 -7.30
C TRP A 195 11.16 -8.27 -6.60
N LEU A 196 10.28 -8.01 -5.62
CA LEU A 196 10.31 -6.77 -4.85
C LEU A 196 11.57 -6.67 -4.00
N ALA A 197 12.04 -7.77 -3.41
CA ALA A 197 13.35 -7.82 -2.75
C ALA A 197 14.47 -7.48 -3.76
N PHE A 198 14.51 -8.17 -4.91
CA PHE A 198 15.45 -7.89 -6.01
C PHE A 198 15.41 -6.43 -6.52
N GLY A 199 14.29 -5.72 -6.33
CA GLY A 199 14.08 -4.36 -6.80
C GLY A 199 14.30 -3.24 -5.77
N GLN A 200 14.71 -3.55 -4.54
CA GLN A 200 14.99 -2.54 -3.50
C GLN A 200 16.26 -1.75 -3.84
N VAL A 201 16.33 -0.46 -3.49
CA VAL A 201 17.52 0.38 -3.77
C VAL A 201 18.69 -0.05 -2.88
N GLU A 202 19.85 -0.31 -3.48
CA GLU A 202 21.00 -0.96 -2.83
C GLU A 202 22.18 -0.01 -2.56
N SER A 203 22.32 1.07 -3.35
CA SER A 203 23.49 1.96 -3.29
C SER A 203 23.11 3.42 -2.97
N PRO A 204 23.57 3.97 -1.84
CA PRO A 204 23.27 5.35 -1.46
C PRO A 204 24.13 6.34 -2.25
N VAL A 205 23.49 7.37 -2.80
CA VAL A 205 24.15 8.56 -3.35
C VAL A 205 24.01 9.67 -2.31
N PRO A 206 25.09 10.12 -1.66
CA PRO A 206 25.01 11.02 -0.50
C PRO A 206 24.12 12.24 -0.74
N ASN A 207 23.09 12.39 0.10
CA ASN A 207 22.09 13.47 0.09
C ASN A 207 21.12 13.47 -1.13
N ILE A 208 20.98 12.34 -1.86
CA ILE A 208 20.09 12.24 -3.03
C ILE A 208 19.35 10.89 -3.08
N VAL A 209 20.05 9.80 -2.77
CA VAL A 209 19.52 8.42 -2.83
C VAL A 209 19.96 7.69 -1.58
N TRP A 210 19.04 6.95 -0.96
CA TRP A 210 19.33 6.08 0.16
C TRP A 210 18.79 4.68 -0.11
N GLU A 211 19.54 3.71 0.40
CA GLU A 211 19.19 2.29 0.36
C GLU A 211 17.88 1.99 1.09
N GLY A 212 17.26 0.87 0.78
CA GLY A 212 16.06 0.37 1.47
C GLY A 212 14.71 0.84 0.93
N GLY A 213 14.66 1.93 0.15
CA GLY A 213 13.46 2.34 -0.57
C GLY A 213 13.26 1.60 -1.90
N TRP A 214 12.18 1.92 -2.62
CA TRP A 214 11.92 1.39 -3.98
C TRP A 214 11.80 2.49 -5.03
N ASP A 215 12.31 2.24 -6.23
CA ASP A 215 12.15 3.10 -7.41
C ASP A 215 10.99 2.60 -8.30
N TYR A 216 10.71 3.27 -9.41
CA TYR A 216 9.73 2.91 -10.44
C TYR A 216 10.07 1.62 -11.24
N ARG A 217 11.24 1.02 -10.97
CA ARG A 217 11.80 -0.18 -11.59
C ARG A 217 12.55 -0.99 -10.55
N ALA A 218 12.73 -2.28 -10.81
CA ALA A 218 13.81 -3.02 -10.15
C ALA A 218 15.16 -2.35 -10.43
N VAL A 219 15.98 -2.23 -9.39
CA VAL A 219 17.22 -1.46 -9.44
C VAL A 219 18.39 -2.33 -9.89
N ASP A 220 18.50 -3.55 -9.37
CA ASP A 220 19.53 -4.55 -9.65
C ASP A 220 20.96 -4.00 -9.46
N ASN A 221 21.40 -4.00 -8.20
CA ASN A 221 22.74 -3.62 -7.77
C ASN A 221 23.08 -2.15 -8.13
N GLY A 222 22.22 -1.19 -7.80
CA GLY A 222 22.31 0.19 -8.29
C GLY A 222 21.70 1.29 -7.40
N THR A 223 21.31 2.40 -8.04
CA THR A 223 20.85 3.63 -7.37
C THR A 223 19.46 4.06 -7.86
N GLY A 224 18.73 3.24 -8.60
CA GLY A 224 17.46 3.60 -9.23
C GLY A 224 17.55 4.52 -10.47
N VAL A 225 16.40 5.02 -10.94
CA VAL A 225 16.21 5.68 -12.24
C VAL A 225 15.36 6.96 -12.17
N GLY A 226 15.97 8.10 -11.82
CA GLY A 226 15.28 9.38 -11.93
C GLY A 226 16.00 10.57 -11.34
N THR A 227 15.21 11.45 -10.74
CA THR A 227 15.64 12.51 -9.81
C THR A 227 15.20 12.19 -8.38
N TYR A 228 14.24 11.28 -8.24
CA TYR A 228 13.58 10.85 -7.02
C TYR A 228 13.74 9.35 -6.98
N HIS A 229 14.71 8.87 -6.20
CA HIS A 229 15.13 7.48 -6.15
C HIS A 229 14.75 6.93 -4.78
N GLY A 230 14.14 5.74 -4.71
CA GLY A 230 13.56 5.28 -3.45
C GLY A 230 12.50 6.26 -2.97
N ASP A 231 11.33 6.33 -3.63
CA ASP A 231 10.32 7.36 -3.30
C ASP A 231 9.12 6.82 -2.53
N GLN A 232 8.52 7.68 -1.68
CA GLN A 232 7.36 7.36 -0.83
C GLN A 232 6.07 7.03 -1.60
N SER A 233 6.09 7.05 -2.93
CA SER A 233 5.03 6.42 -3.73
C SER A 233 5.35 4.96 -4.02
N ASN A 234 6.55 4.65 -4.50
CA ASN A 234 6.94 3.28 -4.82
C ASN A 234 7.17 2.44 -3.55
N SER A 235 7.89 2.97 -2.54
CA SER A 235 8.14 2.27 -1.27
C SER A 235 6.85 1.94 -0.52
N GLY A 236 5.87 2.84 -0.53
CA GLY A 236 4.57 2.60 0.10
C GLY A 236 3.74 1.51 -0.57
N TYR A 237 3.65 1.53 -1.90
CA TYR A 237 2.90 0.49 -2.61
C TYR A 237 3.63 -0.87 -2.60
N ALA A 238 4.98 -0.87 -2.58
CA ALA A 238 5.77 -2.07 -2.33
C ALA A 238 5.48 -2.66 -0.95
N THR A 239 5.59 -1.87 0.12
CA THR A 239 5.42 -2.35 1.51
C THR A 239 3.99 -2.78 1.81
N ILE A 240 2.96 -2.09 1.30
CA ILE A 240 1.56 -2.57 1.39
C ILE A 240 1.42 -3.97 0.76
N GLY A 241 2.01 -4.20 -0.42
CA GLY A 241 2.01 -5.51 -1.07
C GLY A 241 2.74 -6.57 -0.24
N LEU A 242 3.92 -6.25 0.29
CA LEU A 242 4.71 -7.15 1.13
C LEU A 242 3.98 -7.52 2.43
N GLY A 243 3.36 -6.54 3.12
CA GLY A 243 2.61 -6.77 4.37
C GLY A 243 1.37 -7.66 4.19
N GLU A 244 0.72 -7.60 3.04
CA GLU A 244 -0.32 -8.56 2.65
C GLU A 244 0.27 -9.95 2.36
N ALA A 245 1.39 -10.03 1.64
CA ALA A 245 2.01 -11.30 1.27
C ALA A 245 2.54 -12.08 2.48
N GLU A 246 3.07 -11.40 3.51
CA GLU A 246 3.48 -12.03 4.78
C GLU A 246 2.31 -12.78 5.43
N ASN A 247 1.11 -12.21 5.39
CA ASN A 247 -0.12 -12.82 5.90
C ASN A 247 -0.71 -13.89 4.97
N PHE A 248 -0.43 -13.80 3.66
CA PHE A 248 -0.69 -14.86 2.69
C PHE A 248 0.23 -16.09 2.88
N GLY A 249 1.29 -15.95 3.68
CA GLY A 249 2.27 -16.99 3.99
C GLY A 249 3.52 -16.98 3.11
N CYS A 250 3.77 -15.89 2.38
CA CYS A 250 5.03 -15.67 1.68
C CYS A 250 6.15 -15.34 2.68
N THR A 251 7.37 -15.74 2.34
CA THR A 251 8.59 -15.40 3.09
C THR A 251 9.19 -14.14 2.49
N ILE A 252 9.37 -13.11 3.31
CA ILE A 252 10.12 -11.90 2.96
C ILE A 252 11.52 -12.05 3.56
N PRO A 253 12.61 -11.78 2.83
CA PRO A 253 13.94 -11.83 3.42
C PRO A 253 14.10 -10.80 4.54
N ASP A 254 14.67 -11.19 5.69
CA ASP A 254 14.91 -10.31 6.86
C ASP A 254 15.72 -9.05 6.50
N TRP A 255 16.59 -9.15 5.48
CA TRP A 255 17.41 -8.04 5.00
C TRP A 255 16.56 -6.92 4.38
N VAL A 256 15.44 -7.22 3.73
CA VAL A 256 14.55 -6.22 3.11
C VAL A 256 14.01 -5.24 4.15
N LYS A 257 13.59 -5.76 5.31
CA LYS A 257 13.15 -4.96 6.46
C LYS A 257 14.31 -4.23 7.13
N THR A 258 15.53 -4.76 7.05
CA THR A 258 16.74 -4.15 7.63
C THR A 258 17.20 -2.93 6.83
N GLU A 259 17.25 -3.01 5.50
CA GLU A 259 17.59 -1.86 4.65
C GLU A 259 16.47 -0.80 4.70
N LEU A 260 15.19 -1.22 4.69
CA LEU A 260 14.05 -0.31 4.86
C LEU A 260 14.07 0.46 6.19
N ASP A 261 14.58 -0.13 7.28
CA ASP A 261 14.69 0.57 8.57
C ASP A 261 15.59 1.83 8.49
N VAL A 262 16.65 1.77 7.68
CA VAL A 262 17.56 2.90 7.40
C VAL A 262 16.92 3.93 6.47
N TYR A 263 16.14 3.48 5.48
CA TYR A 263 15.34 4.35 4.63
C TYR A 263 14.32 5.20 5.43
N ILE A 264 13.62 4.57 6.38
CA ILE A 264 12.66 5.21 7.27
C ILE A 264 13.34 6.29 8.12
N ASP A 265 14.49 5.97 8.75
CA ASP A 265 15.28 6.93 9.54
C ASP A 265 15.77 8.11 8.69
N HIS A 266 16.12 7.87 7.42
CA HIS A 266 16.51 8.94 6.52
C HIS A 266 15.36 9.86 6.06
N LEU A 267 14.16 9.31 5.85
CA LEU A 267 13.03 10.05 5.28
C LEU A 267 12.15 10.76 6.28
N GLN A 268 12.15 10.33 7.55
CA GLN A 268 11.46 11.08 8.58
C GLN A 268 12.17 12.43 8.80
N ASP A 269 11.38 13.49 8.87
CA ASP A 269 11.89 14.81 9.23
C ASP A 269 12.32 14.83 10.71
N ASP A 270 13.55 15.27 10.95
CA ASP A 270 14.12 15.40 12.29
C ASP A 270 13.27 16.35 13.16
N VAL A 271 13.04 15.99 14.43
CA VAL A 271 12.30 16.88 15.36
C VAL A 271 13.24 17.99 15.86
N ASP A 272 13.28 19.11 15.12
CA ASP A 272 14.13 20.29 15.40
C ASP A 272 13.33 21.54 15.84
N GLY A 273 12.00 21.48 15.73
CA GLY A 273 11.05 22.50 16.16
C GLY A 273 10.46 23.33 15.02
N ASP A 274 10.51 22.82 13.78
CA ASP A 274 9.87 23.43 12.63
C ASP A 274 8.40 22.96 12.47
N THR A 275 7.79 23.07 11.28
CA THR A 275 6.43 22.56 11.04
C THR A 275 6.39 21.11 10.52
N ASN A 276 7.47 20.64 9.94
CA ASN A 276 7.60 19.34 9.30
C ASN A 276 7.97 18.23 10.27
N ASP A 277 8.57 18.56 11.44
CA ASP A 277 8.92 17.67 12.57
C ASP A 277 8.19 16.32 12.50
N GLY A 278 8.90 15.21 12.27
CA GLY A 278 8.35 13.85 12.29
C GLY A 278 7.50 13.40 11.09
N GLY A 279 7.17 14.30 10.15
CA GLY A 279 6.51 13.92 8.90
C GLY A 279 7.46 13.28 7.89
N SER A 280 6.94 12.72 6.80
CA SER A 280 7.77 12.10 5.76
C SER A 280 8.07 13.03 4.58
N TRP A 281 9.35 13.12 4.21
CA TRP A 281 9.80 13.59 2.89
C TRP A 281 9.39 12.62 1.78
N TYR A 282 9.53 13.02 0.50
CA TYR A 282 9.18 12.17 -0.65
C TYR A 282 10.33 11.27 -1.10
N SER A 283 11.58 11.74 -1.05
CA SER A 283 12.76 10.93 -1.38
C SER A 283 14.03 11.30 -0.60
N TYR A 284 14.10 12.50 0.00
CA TYR A 284 15.18 12.90 0.89
C TYR A 284 14.81 14.20 1.64
N PRO A 285 15.37 14.49 2.82
CA PRO A 285 15.16 15.73 3.54
C PRO A 285 15.45 16.99 2.70
N GLY A 286 14.47 17.88 2.61
CA GLY A 286 14.56 19.09 1.79
C GLY A 286 14.25 18.91 0.31
N ASP A 287 13.67 17.78 -0.12
CA ASP A 287 13.22 17.62 -1.50
C ASP A 287 12.10 18.63 -1.87
N PRO A 288 11.97 19.02 -3.16
CA PRO A 288 11.04 20.06 -3.59
C PRO A 288 9.55 19.65 -3.58
N ILE A 289 9.23 18.41 -3.20
CA ILE A 289 7.86 17.89 -3.03
C ILE A 289 7.42 18.00 -1.56
N GLY A 290 8.34 18.32 -0.63
CA GLY A 290 8.04 18.75 0.74
C GLY A 290 7.70 17.60 1.68
N VAL A 291 6.84 17.88 2.68
CA VAL A 291 6.30 16.91 3.65
C VAL A 291 4.77 17.01 3.65
N ASN A 292 4.05 15.88 3.73
CA ASN A 292 2.58 15.86 3.81
C ASN A 292 2.03 14.55 4.41
N ILE A 293 0.77 14.59 4.87
CA ILE A 293 0.06 13.45 5.50
C ILE A 293 0.04 12.20 4.60
N TYR A 294 0.00 12.34 3.27
CA TYR A 294 -0.01 11.17 2.37
C TYR A 294 1.26 10.32 2.56
N LYS A 295 2.43 10.98 2.59
CA LYS A 295 3.72 10.32 2.79
C LYS A 295 3.90 9.88 4.25
N THR A 296 3.45 10.68 5.21
CA THR A 296 3.52 10.30 6.63
C THR A 296 2.63 9.09 6.94
N GLY A 297 1.47 8.95 6.28
CA GLY A 297 0.62 7.76 6.35
C GLY A 297 1.34 6.51 5.84
N THR A 298 2.02 6.61 4.69
CA THR A 298 2.90 5.55 4.18
C THR A 298 4.01 5.21 5.17
N LEU A 299 4.75 6.21 5.66
CA LEU A 299 5.85 6.05 6.59
C LEU A 299 5.43 5.29 7.87
N ILE A 300 4.22 5.52 8.38
CA ILE A 300 3.66 4.76 9.53
C ILE A 300 3.44 3.28 9.17
N PHE A 301 2.98 2.97 7.94
CA PHE A 301 2.91 1.58 7.47
C PHE A 301 4.29 0.93 7.44
N GLU A 302 5.28 1.63 6.87
CA GLU A 302 6.67 1.16 6.76
C GLU A 302 7.27 0.88 8.14
N MET A 303 7.05 1.77 9.12
CA MET A 303 7.44 1.59 10.53
C MET A 303 6.84 0.32 11.15
N ALA A 304 5.53 0.10 11.00
CA ALA A 304 4.88 -1.12 11.52
C ALA A 304 5.41 -2.39 10.81
N PHE A 305 5.68 -2.30 9.51
CA PHE A 305 6.20 -3.42 8.71
C PHE A 305 7.63 -3.85 9.11
N VAL A 306 8.49 -2.91 9.50
CA VAL A 306 9.81 -3.22 10.11
C VAL A 306 9.73 -3.61 11.60
N GLY A 307 8.54 -3.55 12.21
CA GLY A 307 8.27 -4.07 13.56
C GLY A 307 8.24 -3.02 14.69
N ASP A 308 8.04 -1.74 14.37
CA ASP A 308 7.74 -0.73 15.39
C ASP A 308 6.40 -1.02 16.10
N ALA A 309 6.24 -0.45 17.29
CA ALA A 309 4.96 -0.37 17.99
C ALA A 309 4.42 1.07 17.96
N PRO A 310 3.12 1.30 18.21
CA PRO A 310 2.54 2.64 18.39
C PRO A 310 3.29 3.55 19.37
N SER A 311 3.99 2.96 20.34
CA SER A 311 4.79 3.68 21.35
C SER A 311 6.25 3.92 20.97
N THR A 312 6.70 3.53 19.76
CA THR A 312 8.05 3.85 19.28
C THR A 312 8.13 5.36 19.00
N GLN A 313 9.23 6.01 19.38
CA GLN A 313 9.35 7.47 19.31
C GLN A 313 9.15 8.02 17.88
N ARG A 314 9.67 7.36 16.85
CA ARG A 314 9.48 7.80 15.45
C ARG A 314 8.01 7.69 14.99
N VAL A 315 7.26 6.70 15.47
CA VAL A 315 5.80 6.62 15.27
C VAL A 315 5.08 7.75 16.00
N THR A 316 5.46 8.06 17.23
CA THR A 316 4.92 9.20 17.98
C THR A 316 5.17 10.52 17.24
N ASN A 317 6.39 10.74 16.73
CA ASN A 317 6.74 11.92 15.93
C ASN A 317 5.86 12.02 14.66
N ALA A 318 5.62 10.90 13.98
CA ALA A 318 4.75 10.84 12.80
C ALA A 318 3.28 11.14 13.15
N THR A 319 2.74 10.60 14.24
CA THR A 319 1.38 10.95 14.69
C THR A 319 1.28 12.41 15.14
N ASP A 320 2.32 12.97 15.79
CA ASP A 320 2.35 14.39 16.16
C ASP A 320 2.35 15.30 14.91
N TYR A 321 2.97 14.87 13.81
CA TYR A 321 2.85 15.53 12.51
C TYR A 321 1.42 15.47 11.97
N LEU A 322 0.75 14.30 12.06
CA LEU A 322 -0.66 14.17 11.69
C LEU A 322 -1.53 15.15 12.50
N VAL A 323 -1.33 15.26 13.82
CA VAL A 323 -2.06 16.21 14.68
C VAL A 323 -1.89 17.65 14.20
N ARG A 324 -0.66 18.08 13.89
CA ARG A 324 -0.37 19.44 13.41
C ARG A 324 -1.11 19.79 12.12
N HIS A 325 -1.26 18.83 11.21
CA HIS A 325 -1.75 19.06 9.84
C HIS A 325 -3.13 18.44 9.55
N TRP A 326 -3.79 17.82 10.53
CA TRP A 326 -5.02 17.06 10.32
C TRP A 326 -6.12 17.88 9.63
N ASN A 327 -6.27 19.13 10.05
CA ASN A 327 -7.30 20.04 9.55
C ASN A 327 -6.84 20.87 8.34
N ASP A 328 -5.62 20.65 7.83
CA ASP A 328 -5.11 21.42 6.69
C ASP A 328 -5.75 20.99 5.37
N ALA A 329 -5.82 21.94 4.45
CA ALA A 329 -6.40 21.72 3.13
C ALA A 329 -5.50 20.82 2.26
N SER A 330 -6.10 19.92 1.48
CA SER A 330 -5.44 19.20 0.40
C SER A 330 -5.42 20.00 -0.92
N GLY A 331 -4.54 19.62 -1.86
CA GLY A 331 -4.45 20.30 -3.15
C GLY A 331 -3.25 19.92 -4.01
N ALA A 332 -3.21 20.45 -5.24
CA ALA A 332 -2.28 20.00 -6.29
C ALA A 332 -0.80 20.40 -6.12
N ASN A 333 -0.47 21.30 -5.18
CA ASN A 333 0.88 21.87 -5.01
C ASN A 333 1.45 21.56 -3.60
N ALA A 334 1.32 20.32 -3.16
CA ALA A 334 1.85 19.82 -1.88
C ALA A 334 1.48 20.64 -0.60
N PRO A 335 0.21 21.02 -0.37
CA PRO A 335 -0.21 21.37 0.98
C PRO A 335 -0.23 20.08 1.85
N PRO A 336 -0.08 20.20 3.18
CA PRO A 336 0.25 19.06 4.03
C PRO A 336 -0.95 18.13 4.32
N GLY A 337 -2.19 18.63 4.22
CA GLY A 337 -3.38 17.93 4.71
C GLY A 337 -4.12 17.04 3.71
N TRP A 338 -5.19 16.40 4.20
CA TRP A 338 -6.08 15.49 3.45
C TRP A 338 -7.44 16.11 3.09
N ASN A 339 -7.85 17.13 3.85
CA ASN A 339 -9.21 17.65 3.86
C ASN A 339 -9.44 18.65 2.71
N GLY A 340 -10.49 18.49 1.91
CA GLY A 340 -10.68 19.35 0.75
C GLY A 340 -12.05 19.22 0.10
N THR A 341 -12.24 20.01 -0.95
CA THR A 341 -13.51 20.07 -1.70
C THR A 341 -13.23 19.91 -3.20
N PRO A 342 -13.13 18.68 -3.73
CA PRO A 342 -13.22 17.40 -3.02
C PRO A 342 -11.94 17.02 -2.27
N ALA A 343 -12.07 16.16 -1.27
CA ALA A 343 -10.97 15.70 -0.41
C ALA A 343 -9.96 14.83 -1.17
N GLN A 344 -8.86 14.47 -0.51
CA GLN A 344 -7.77 13.69 -1.10
C GLN A 344 -7.85 12.21 -0.70
N TYR A 345 -8.68 11.44 -1.41
CA TYR A 345 -8.93 10.02 -1.09
C TYR A 345 -7.68 9.13 -1.12
N HIS A 346 -6.66 9.45 -1.94
CA HIS A 346 -5.38 8.72 -1.90
C HIS A 346 -4.61 8.99 -0.61
N THR A 347 -4.66 10.23 -0.08
CA THR A 347 -4.12 10.55 1.24
C THR A 347 -4.87 9.81 2.33
N MET A 348 -6.21 9.78 2.25
CA MET A 348 -7.04 9.03 3.21
C MET A 348 -6.70 7.55 3.20
N TYR A 349 -6.61 6.93 2.03
CA TYR A 349 -6.27 5.51 1.85
C TYR A 349 -4.90 5.14 2.44
N THR A 350 -3.83 5.89 2.11
CA THR A 350 -2.50 5.58 2.66
C THR A 350 -2.39 5.84 4.16
N THR A 351 -3.07 6.89 4.66
CA THR A 351 -3.12 7.19 6.09
C THR A 351 -3.90 6.13 6.85
N MET A 352 -5.03 5.66 6.30
CA MET A 352 -5.82 4.54 6.84
C MET A 352 -4.97 3.27 6.91
N LYS A 353 -4.37 2.84 5.79
CA LYS A 353 -3.55 1.61 5.79
C LYS A 353 -2.42 1.71 6.82
N GLY A 354 -1.72 2.84 6.92
CA GLY A 354 -0.66 3.02 7.92
C GLY A 354 -1.15 2.96 9.37
N LEU A 355 -2.20 3.71 9.71
CA LEU A 355 -2.75 3.75 11.07
C LEU A 355 -3.36 2.41 11.48
N GLU A 356 -4.09 1.74 10.58
CA GLU A 356 -4.71 0.44 10.85
C GLU A 356 -3.65 -0.66 10.99
N TYR A 357 -2.64 -0.68 10.10
CA TYR A 357 -1.53 -1.65 10.19
C TYR A 357 -0.72 -1.48 11.47
N MET A 358 -0.52 -0.24 11.92
CA MET A 358 0.12 0.06 13.21
C MET A 358 -0.79 -0.23 14.43
N GLY A 359 -2.11 -0.37 14.24
CA GLY A 359 -3.08 -0.56 15.33
C GLY A 359 -3.40 0.71 16.11
N ILE A 360 -3.49 1.86 15.42
CA ILE A 360 -3.81 3.17 15.98
C ILE A 360 -5.24 3.56 15.61
N ASP A 361 -6.21 3.29 16.48
CA ASP A 361 -7.60 3.75 16.30
C ASP A 361 -7.76 5.27 16.46
N THR A 362 -7.00 5.90 17.35
CA THR A 362 -7.10 7.34 17.66
C THR A 362 -5.74 7.92 18.05
N PHE A 363 -5.53 9.21 17.80
CA PHE A 363 -4.32 9.95 18.23
C PHE A 363 -4.68 11.39 18.62
N ASP A 364 -4.16 11.89 19.75
CA ASP A 364 -4.54 13.19 20.38
C ASP A 364 -6.06 13.50 20.43
N GLY A 365 -6.90 12.46 20.52
CA GLY A 365 -8.36 12.61 20.52
C GLY A 365 -9.02 12.77 19.15
N ILE A 366 -8.25 12.65 18.06
CA ILE A 366 -8.76 12.49 16.69
C ILE A 366 -9.18 11.03 16.50
N ASP A 367 -10.43 10.81 16.12
CA ASP A 367 -10.90 9.57 15.50
C ASP A 367 -10.83 9.76 13.98
N TRP A 368 -9.78 9.20 13.37
CA TRP A 368 -9.50 9.43 11.96
C TRP A 368 -10.50 8.72 11.04
N PHE A 369 -11.13 7.64 11.51
CA PHE A 369 -12.09 6.90 10.72
C PHE A 369 -13.46 7.60 10.72
N GLU A 370 -13.88 8.17 11.85
CA GLU A 370 -15.03 9.09 11.91
C GLU A 370 -14.82 10.25 10.92
N ASP A 371 -13.71 10.99 11.04
CA ASP A 371 -13.40 12.13 10.17
C ASP A 371 -13.32 11.78 8.66
N PHE A 372 -12.70 10.64 8.30
CA PHE A 372 -12.62 10.21 6.90
C PHE A 372 -13.96 9.72 6.37
N SER A 373 -14.68 8.87 7.12
CA SER A 373 -15.94 8.28 6.67
C SER A 373 -17.04 9.34 6.50
N ASP A 374 -17.11 10.33 7.40
CA ASP A 374 -17.97 11.51 7.27
C ASP A 374 -17.78 12.21 5.92
N VAL A 375 -16.53 12.53 5.60
CA VAL A 375 -16.19 13.28 4.38
C VAL A 375 -16.43 12.43 3.13
N ILE A 376 -16.08 11.14 3.16
CA ILE A 376 -16.29 10.23 2.03
C ILE A 376 -17.78 10.05 1.75
N VAL A 377 -18.57 9.70 2.77
CA VAL A 377 -20.04 9.52 2.66
C VAL A 377 -20.75 10.81 2.24
N ALA A 378 -20.27 11.97 2.69
CA ALA A 378 -20.82 13.27 2.29
C ALA A 378 -20.50 13.66 0.83
N GLN A 379 -19.35 13.23 0.29
CA GLN A 379 -18.87 13.62 -1.04
C GLN A 379 -19.20 12.62 -2.17
N GLN A 380 -19.81 11.47 -1.86
CA GLN A 380 -20.30 10.50 -2.85
C GLN A 380 -21.34 11.12 -3.80
N ASP A 381 -21.29 10.80 -5.10
CA ASP A 381 -22.29 11.25 -6.06
C ASP A 381 -23.63 10.53 -5.85
N LYS A 382 -24.62 11.29 -5.33
CA LYS A 382 -25.99 10.82 -5.07
C LYS A 382 -26.98 11.30 -6.15
N ILE A 383 -26.49 11.85 -7.26
CA ILE A 383 -27.32 12.27 -8.40
C ILE A 383 -27.65 11.04 -9.24
N ALA A 384 -28.95 10.76 -9.43
CA ALA A 384 -29.41 9.65 -10.25
C ALA A 384 -28.89 9.79 -11.70
N GLY A 385 -27.98 8.89 -12.10
CA GLY A 385 -27.25 8.97 -13.36
C GLY A 385 -26.16 7.89 -13.47
N PRO A 386 -25.32 7.94 -14.52
CA PRO A 386 -24.24 6.95 -14.75
C PRO A 386 -23.06 7.06 -13.77
N THR A 387 -23.07 8.06 -12.89
CA THR A 387 -22.05 8.34 -11.88
C THR A 387 -22.55 8.12 -10.45
N TYR A 388 -23.82 7.75 -10.27
CA TYR A 388 -24.39 7.46 -8.96
C TYR A 388 -23.57 6.41 -8.20
N GLY A 389 -23.26 6.67 -6.93
CA GLY A 389 -22.45 5.82 -6.06
C GLY A 389 -20.93 6.06 -6.13
N SER A 390 -20.44 6.81 -7.12
CA SER A 390 -19.00 7.02 -7.33
C SER A 390 -18.45 8.29 -6.67
N TRP A 391 -17.12 8.38 -6.65
CA TRP A 391 -16.39 9.61 -6.36
C TRP A 391 -15.65 10.09 -7.62
N GLN A 392 -16.12 11.18 -8.22
CA GLN A 392 -15.72 11.60 -9.58
C GLN A 392 -14.39 12.37 -9.64
N THR A 393 -13.97 13.01 -8.55
CA THR A 393 -12.82 13.93 -8.53
C THR A 393 -12.18 13.97 -7.13
N SER A 394 -10.87 14.22 -7.06
CA SER A 394 -10.06 14.22 -5.82
C SER A 394 -9.01 15.32 -5.90
N SER A 395 -9.15 16.40 -5.11
CA SER A 395 -8.20 17.53 -4.99
C SER A 395 -7.31 17.86 -6.22
N GLY A 396 -7.92 18.03 -7.40
CA GLY A 396 -7.23 18.36 -8.66
C GLY A 396 -7.00 17.19 -9.64
N ARG A 397 -7.44 15.98 -9.30
CA ARG A 397 -7.48 14.76 -10.13
C ARG A 397 -8.92 14.43 -10.53
N GLY A 398 -9.11 13.72 -11.64
CA GLY A 398 -10.41 13.56 -12.32
C GLY A 398 -10.62 12.20 -12.98
N GLU A 399 -10.09 11.14 -12.37
CA GLU A 399 -10.12 9.77 -12.86
C GLU A 399 -10.99 8.90 -11.91
N PRO A 400 -12.31 8.76 -12.18
CA PRO A 400 -13.27 8.31 -11.17
C PRO A 400 -13.08 6.87 -10.66
N VAL A 401 -12.46 5.99 -11.44
CA VAL A 401 -12.23 4.58 -11.09
C VAL A 401 -11.32 4.50 -9.85
N ILE A 402 -10.08 4.97 -9.95
CA ILE A 402 -9.12 4.94 -8.85
C ILE A 402 -9.52 5.82 -7.66
N ILE A 403 -10.25 6.91 -7.92
CA ILE A 403 -10.80 7.77 -6.88
C ILE A 403 -11.89 7.06 -6.08
N THR A 404 -12.75 6.28 -6.76
CA THR A 404 -13.77 5.44 -6.11
C THR A 404 -13.14 4.24 -5.38
N GLU A 405 -12.10 3.62 -5.95
CA GLU A 405 -11.34 2.54 -5.29
C GLU A 405 -10.72 3.01 -3.96
N TRP A 406 -9.99 4.13 -3.94
CA TRP A 406 -9.43 4.67 -2.70
C TRP A 406 -10.50 5.02 -1.66
N ALA A 407 -11.62 5.61 -2.09
CA ALA A 407 -12.74 5.93 -1.20
C ALA A 407 -13.36 4.66 -0.60
N LEU A 408 -13.61 3.64 -1.42
CA LEU A 408 -14.19 2.36 -1.00
C LEU A 408 -13.28 1.59 -0.04
N LEU A 409 -11.99 1.47 -0.37
CA LEU A 409 -10.99 0.81 0.50
C LEU A 409 -10.84 1.54 1.84
N THR A 410 -10.90 2.88 1.84
CA THR A 410 -10.87 3.66 3.09
C THR A 410 -12.09 3.35 3.97
N LEU A 411 -13.28 3.17 3.39
CA LEU A 411 -14.51 2.87 4.14
C LEU A 411 -14.56 1.44 4.74
N GLU A 412 -13.76 0.49 4.24
CA GLU A 412 -13.66 -0.86 4.85
C GLU A 412 -12.93 -0.85 6.19
N LYS A 413 -12.07 0.15 6.42
CA LYS A 413 -11.12 0.17 7.54
C LYS A 413 -10.28 -1.12 7.63
N ALA A 414 -10.00 -1.74 6.49
CA ALA A 414 -9.28 -3.01 6.42
C ALA A 414 -7.80 -2.79 6.15
N ALA A 415 -6.94 -3.55 6.83
CA ALA A 415 -5.51 -3.67 6.56
C ALA A 415 -5.06 -5.09 6.98
N PRO A 416 -3.93 -5.60 6.47
CA PRO A 416 -3.38 -6.85 6.96
C PRO A 416 -3.03 -6.71 8.45
N PRO A 417 -3.00 -7.78 9.27
CA PRO A 417 -2.48 -7.66 10.62
C PRO A 417 -0.96 -7.41 10.60
N PRO A 418 -0.40 -6.59 11.51
CA PRO A 418 1.04 -6.34 11.60
C PRO A 418 1.84 -7.61 11.88
N PRO A 419 3.13 -7.65 11.49
CA PRO A 419 3.99 -8.79 11.76
C PRO A 419 4.14 -8.98 13.28
N PRO A 420 4.38 -10.23 13.76
CA PRO A 420 4.72 -10.46 15.15
C PRO A 420 5.96 -9.61 15.55
N PRO A 421 5.99 -9.00 16.74
CA PRO A 421 7.13 -8.19 17.17
C PRO A 421 8.45 -8.95 17.02
N ALA A 422 9.42 -8.33 16.36
CA ALA A 422 10.71 -8.96 16.09
C ALA A 422 11.33 -9.52 17.38
N PRO A 423 11.87 -10.75 17.37
CA PRO A 423 12.49 -11.32 18.55
C PRO A 423 13.65 -10.41 19.00
N ALA A 424 13.60 -9.96 20.25
CA ALA A 424 14.59 -9.03 20.80
C ALA A 424 16.02 -9.48 20.45
N PRO A 425 16.88 -8.57 19.93
CA PRO A 425 18.15 -8.94 19.31
C PRO A 425 18.94 -9.84 20.24
N ALA A 426 19.33 -11.01 19.73
CA ALA A 426 19.99 -12.04 20.51
C ALA A 426 21.19 -11.41 21.25
N PRO A 427 21.32 -11.57 22.59
CA PRO A 427 22.38 -10.91 23.34
C PRO A 427 23.73 -11.30 22.72
N VAL A 428 24.41 -10.31 22.11
CA VAL A 428 25.69 -10.52 21.41
C VAL A 428 26.58 -11.32 22.34
N PRO A 429 26.98 -12.57 21.98
CA PRO A 429 27.68 -13.44 22.91
C PRO A 429 28.97 -12.75 23.36
N ALA A 430 29.01 -12.33 24.63
CA ALA A 430 30.13 -11.60 25.17
C ALA A 430 31.40 -12.40 24.89
N MET A 431 32.29 -11.84 24.05
CA MET A 431 33.41 -12.56 23.48
C MET A 431 34.28 -13.08 24.62
N THR A 432 34.18 -14.37 24.91
CA THR A 432 34.92 -14.95 26.04
C THR A 432 36.43 -14.80 25.76
N PRO A 433 37.28 -14.70 26.79
CA PRO A 433 38.72 -14.67 26.59
C PRO A 433 39.24 -15.86 25.75
N ILE A 434 38.52 -16.99 25.77
CA ILE A 434 38.79 -18.18 24.94
C ILE A 434 38.45 -17.92 23.46
N GLY A 435 37.33 -17.26 23.16
CA GLY A 435 36.98 -16.84 21.80
C GLY A 435 38.00 -15.87 21.19
N LEU A 436 38.51 -14.93 21.99
CA LEU A 436 39.57 -14.01 21.57
C LEU A 436 40.88 -14.76 21.25
N ILE A 437 41.25 -15.75 22.08
CA ILE A 437 42.42 -16.61 21.85
C ILE A 437 42.24 -17.46 20.58
N ALA A 438 41.03 -17.99 20.33
CA ALA A 438 40.73 -18.78 19.13
C ALA A 438 40.84 -17.93 17.85
N LEU A 439 40.32 -16.70 17.86
CA LEU A 439 40.40 -15.76 16.73
C LEU A 439 41.85 -15.36 16.41
N VAL A 440 42.64 -15.03 17.44
CA VAL A 440 44.08 -14.73 17.30
C VAL A 440 44.86 -15.96 16.78
N GLY A 441 44.49 -17.17 17.23
CA GLY A 441 45.03 -18.42 16.72
C GLY A 441 44.72 -18.65 15.24
N LEU A 442 43.48 -18.43 14.82
CA LEU A 442 43.03 -18.60 13.44
C LEU A 442 43.75 -17.63 12.49
N LEU A 443 43.83 -16.34 12.86
CA LEU A 443 44.56 -15.32 12.11
C LEU A 443 46.06 -15.66 11.99
N SER A 444 46.66 -16.22 13.05
CA SER A 444 48.05 -16.68 13.04
C SER A 444 48.30 -17.84 12.07
N VAL A 445 47.33 -18.76 11.94
CA VAL A 445 47.38 -19.87 10.97
C VAL A 445 47.23 -19.36 9.53
N ILE A 446 46.29 -18.44 9.28
CA ILE A 446 46.08 -17.82 7.96
C ILE A 446 47.34 -17.06 7.50
N ALA A 447 47.98 -16.30 8.41
CA ALA A 447 49.25 -15.63 8.13
C ALA A 447 50.37 -16.64 7.80
N MET A 448 50.49 -17.73 8.56
CA MET A 448 51.47 -18.79 8.29
C MET A 448 51.23 -19.50 6.94
N MET A 449 49.98 -19.77 6.57
CA MET A 449 49.66 -20.37 5.28
C MET A 449 50.03 -19.45 4.11
N SER A 450 49.70 -18.16 4.20
CA SER A 450 50.03 -17.13 3.20
C SER A 450 51.54 -16.96 2.99
N ILE A 451 52.35 -17.09 4.05
CA ILE A 451 53.83 -17.07 3.94
C ILE A 451 54.34 -18.35 3.24
N LYS A 452 53.68 -19.50 3.47
CA LYS A 452 54.10 -20.82 2.95
C LYS A 452 53.80 -20.99 1.46
N THR A 453 52.69 -20.43 0.96
CA THR A 453 52.41 -20.36 -0.49
C THR A 453 53.36 -19.41 -1.22
N ARG A 454 53.75 -18.29 -0.62
CA ARG A 454 54.71 -17.34 -1.22
C ARG A 454 56.10 -17.97 -1.44
N LYS A 455 56.57 -18.83 -0.53
CA LYS A 455 57.83 -19.58 -0.66
C LYS A 455 57.83 -20.73 -1.67
N LYS A 456 56.68 -21.08 -2.27
CA LYS A 456 56.56 -22.13 -3.30
C LYS A 456 56.52 -21.60 -4.74
N LYS A 457 56.64 -20.27 -4.94
CA LYS A 457 56.63 -19.59 -6.24
C LYS A 457 57.88 -18.70 -6.46
N GLY A 458 59.01 -19.06 -5.85
CA GLY A 458 60.32 -18.40 -6.02
C GLY A 458 61.42 -19.43 -6.22
#